data_AF-A0A397EQG5-F1
#
_entry.id   AF-A0A397EQG5-F1
#
_cell.length_a   1.000
_cell.length_b   1.000
_cell.length_c   1.000
_cell.angle_alpha   90.00
_cell.angle_beta   90.00
_cell.angle_gamma   90.00
#
_symmetry.space_group_name_H-M   'P 1'
#
loop_
_entity.id
_entity.type
_entity.pdbx_description
1 polymer ?
#
loop_
_entity_poly.entity_id
_entity_poly.type
_entity_poly.pdbx_seq_one_letter_code
_entity_poly.pdbx_strand_id
1 'polypeptide(L)'
;MRARSKPKGPTEAEKMRVLVAYKNGDDWKLVAKHNGVSVTTARRVVNNGHVNQKPRGGARMGRSKVTPAIREALERYVDQNCSYTLTAMKEFVANDFPGTELSLQTISRHLIGMLYTIKAVRIEPVTCNSDANKTKRKAFVEALLQHQQEGDYIVYYDETNFNIYCHRTLGRAKKGQRATLVLPPSKGPNLQVQCAVSAEQGLVCHRLERGSIKMAQNAAFVEEIYQAVTSSATWDANFQGKKVVIVLDNAPAHSQTEQRVQP
;
A
#
# COMPACT_ATOMS: atom_id res chain seq x y z
N MET A 1 12.59 3.87 -31.23
CA MET A 1 13.24 5.04 -30.59
C MET A 1 12.99 6.27 -31.46
N ARG A 2 12.33 7.32 -30.95
CA ARG A 2 12.21 8.60 -31.67
C ARG A 2 13.57 9.30 -31.63
N ALA A 3 14.15 9.62 -32.78
CA ALA A 3 15.35 10.45 -32.87
C ALA A 3 15.09 11.79 -32.17
N ARG A 4 15.91 12.15 -31.18
CA ARG A 4 15.85 13.47 -30.54
C ARG A 4 16.17 14.50 -31.63
N SER A 5 15.22 15.38 -31.91
CA SER A 5 15.46 16.54 -32.77
C SER A 5 16.59 17.39 -32.19
N LYS A 6 17.44 17.93 -33.06
CA LYS A 6 18.53 18.84 -32.65
C LYS A 6 17.92 19.98 -31.81
N PRO A 7 18.44 20.26 -30.60
CA PRO A 7 17.91 21.35 -29.78
C PRO A 7 18.00 22.68 -30.55
N LYS A 8 16.99 23.54 -30.41
CA LYS A 8 17.00 24.88 -31.03
C LYS A 8 18.13 25.72 -30.40
N GLY A 9 19.13 26.06 -31.21
CA GLY A 9 20.23 26.97 -30.88
C GLY A 9 21.59 26.30 -30.69
N PRO A 10 22.68 27.08 -30.54
CA PRO A 10 24.03 26.52 -30.49
C PRO A 10 24.28 25.75 -29.20
N THR A 11 24.88 24.58 -29.37
CA THR A 11 25.31 23.66 -28.30
C THR A 11 26.40 24.29 -27.44
N GLU A 12 26.60 23.71 -26.26
CA GLU A 12 27.63 24.15 -25.32
C GLU A 12 29.04 23.98 -25.90
N ALA A 13 29.28 22.89 -26.63
CA ALA A 13 30.55 22.64 -27.31
C ALA A 13 30.86 23.67 -28.40
N GLU A 14 29.86 24.06 -29.21
CA GLU A 14 29.99 25.10 -30.23
C GLU A 14 30.33 26.46 -29.61
N LYS A 15 29.69 26.80 -28.48
CA LYS A 15 30.00 28.02 -27.71
C LYS A 15 31.39 27.95 -27.06
N MET A 16 31.81 26.78 -26.60
CA MET A 16 33.12 26.60 -25.97
C MET A 16 34.25 26.77 -26.97
N ARG A 17 34.09 26.26 -28.20
CA ARG A 17 35.09 26.48 -29.27
C ARG A 17 35.30 27.96 -29.58
N VAL A 18 34.23 28.75 -29.59
CA VAL A 18 34.31 30.21 -29.74
C VAL A 18 35.03 30.86 -28.55
N LEU A 19 34.74 30.41 -27.32
CA LEU A 19 35.38 30.94 -26.12
C LEU A 19 36.87 30.59 -26.04
N VAL A 20 37.27 29.38 -26.45
CA VAL A 20 38.67 28.95 -26.51
C VAL A 20 39.44 29.74 -27.56
N ALA A 21 38.89 29.90 -28.77
CA ALA A 21 39.50 30.72 -29.82
C ALA A 21 39.74 32.16 -29.33
N TYR A 22 38.77 32.74 -28.60
CA TYR A 22 38.96 34.07 -28.00
C TYR A 22 40.08 34.09 -26.96
N LYS A 23 40.16 33.09 -26.08
CA LYS A 23 41.22 33.00 -25.05
C LYS A 23 42.62 32.82 -25.64
N ASN A 24 42.73 32.16 -26.79
CA ASN A 24 43.98 31.93 -27.49
C ASN A 24 44.41 33.12 -28.38
N GLY A 25 43.57 34.16 -28.52
CA GLY A 25 43.84 35.32 -29.38
C GLY A 25 43.47 35.11 -30.86
N ASP A 26 42.81 34.01 -31.21
CA ASP A 26 42.39 33.67 -32.58
C ASP A 26 41.13 34.45 -33.02
N ASP A 27 40.82 34.44 -34.32
CA ASP A 27 39.58 35.03 -34.85
C ASP A 27 38.34 34.19 -34.49
N TRP A 28 37.85 34.43 -33.28
CA TRP A 28 36.64 33.80 -32.74
C TRP A 28 35.36 34.10 -33.54
N LYS A 29 35.30 35.15 -34.37
CA LYS A 29 34.14 35.44 -35.23
C LYS A 29 34.06 34.46 -36.40
N LEU A 30 35.22 34.12 -36.97
CA LEU A 30 35.32 33.09 -38.00
C LEU A 30 34.93 31.71 -37.43
N VAL A 31 35.43 31.38 -36.23
CA VAL A 31 35.06 30.15 -35.52
C VAL A 31 33.55 30.11 -35.24
N ALA A 32 32.94 31.23 -34.84
CA ALA A 32 31.50 31.31 -34.63
C ALA A 32 30.70 31.03 -35.92
N LYS A 33 31.13 31.60 -37.06
CA LYS A 33 30.49 31.39 -38.37
C LYS A 33 30.52 29.91 -38.80
N HIS A 34 31.67 29.25 -38.68
CA HIS A 34 31.81 27.82 -39.02
C HIS A 34 31.03 26.90 -38.08
N ASN A 35 30.83 27.31 -36.83
CA ASN A 35 30.07 26.55 -35.84
C ASN A 35 28.56 26.88 -35.82
N GLY A 36 28.08 27.73 -36.75
CA GLY A 36 26.66 28.12 -36.79
C GLY A 36 26.20 28.91 -35.57
N VAL A 37 27.13 29.55 -34.84
CA VAL A 37 26.84 30.41 -33.68
C VAL A 37 26.60 31.83 -34.20
N SER A 38 25.45 32.43 -33.87
CA SER A 38 25.21 33.82 -34.24
C SER A 38 26.25 34.75 -33.61
N VAL A 39 26.69 35.78 -34.34
CA VAL A 39 27.70 36.75 -33.85
C VAL A 39 27.27 37.40 -32.53
N THR A 40 25.97 37.64 -32.34
CA THR A 40 25.40 38.15 -31.08
C THR A 40 25.56 37.17 -29.92
N THR A 41 25.37 35.87 -30.15
CA THR A 41 25.57 34.82 -29.15
C THR A 41 27.06 34.65 -28.85
N ALA A 42 27.91 34.66 -29.89
CA ALA A 42 29.36 34.59 -29.74
C ALA A 42 29.91 35.75 -28.90
N ARG A 43 29.50 36.99 -29.19
CA ARG A 43 29.82 38.17 -28.37
C ARG A 43 29.39 38.00 -26.91
N ARG A 44 28.16 37.52 -26.66
CA ARG A 44 27.66 37.27 -25.31
C ARG A 44 28.49 36.23 -24.56
N VAL A 45 28.90 35.16 -25.23
CA VAL A 45 29.75 34.11 -24.63
C VAL A 45 31.13 34.65 -24.28
N VAL A 46 31.75 35.38 -25.20
CA VAL A 46 33.05 36.02 -24.99
C VAL A 46 33.00 37.02 -23.82
N ASN A 47 32.01 37.92 -23.83
CA ASN A 47 31.87 38.94 -22.77
C ASN A 47 31.56 38.34 -21.40
N ASN A 48 30.77 37.27 -21.34
CA ASN A 48 30.43 36.62 -20.07
C ASN A 48 31.53 35.68 -19.55
N GLY A 49 32.47 35.27 -20.40
CA GLY A 49 33.57 34.37 -20.05
C GLY A 49 33.18 32.91 -19.76
N HIS A 50 31.92 32.53 -19.93
CA HIS A 50 31.43 31.17 -19.69
C HIS A 50 30.32 30.77 -20.68
N VAL A 51 30.13 29.46 -20.88
CA VAL A 51 29.14 28.90 -21.80
C VAL A 51 27.89 28.34 -21.09
N ASN A 52 27.98 28.14 -19.77
CA ASN A 52 26.94 27.49 -18.97
C ASN A 52 25.63 28.29 -19.00
N GLN A 53 24.50 27.58 -19.09
CA GLN A 53 23.18 28.20 -18.96
C GLN A 53 22.91 28.51 -17.48
N LYS A 54 22.72 29.79 -17.15
CA LYS A 54 22.25 30.20 -15.83
C LYS A 54 20.77 29.82 -15.65
N PRO A 55 20.31 29.57 -14.42
CA PRO A 55 18.89 29.41 -14.12
C PRO A 55 18.09 30.58 -14.70
N ARG A 56 16.98 30.27 -15.40
CA ARG A 56 16.05 31.30 -15.86
C ARG A 56 15.22 31.78 -14.67
N GLY A 57 14.66 32.99 -14.79
CA GLY A 57 13.76 33.53 -13.77
C GLY A 57 12.64 32.53 -13.45
N GLY A 58 12.50 32.22 -12.16
CA GLY A 58 11.50 31.28 -11.66
C GLY A 58 10.17 31.94 -11.30
N ALA A 59 9.31 31.16 -10.65
CA ALA A 59 8.07 31.68 -10.07
C ALA A 59 8.39 32.82 -9.10
N ARG A 60 7.72 33.96 -9.26
CA ARG A 60 7.87 35.11 -8.36
C ARG A 60 6.98 34.90 -7.14
N MET A 61 7.56 34.95 -5.93
CA MET A 61 6.84 34.68 -4.67
C MET A 61 5.58 35.55 -4.52
N GLY A 62 5.66 36.85 -4.85
CA GLY A 62 4.50 37.77 -4.81
C GLY A 62 3.42 37.55 -5.88
N ARG A 63 3.63 36.62 -6.82
CA ARG A 63 2.65 36.24 -7.86
C ARG A 63 2.17 34.79 -7.73
N SER A 64 2.75 34.02 -6.80
CA SER A 64 2.29 32.66 -6.50
C SER A 64 0.99 32.74 -5.70
N LYS A 65 -0.09 32.15 -6.23
CA LYS A 65 -1.35 32.04 -5.49
C LYS A 65 -1.23 31.15 -4.25
N VAL A 66 -0.32 30.18 -4.27
CA VAL A 66 -0.09 29.27 -3.14
C VAL A 66 1.01 29.85 -2.27
N THR A 67 0.59 30.45 -1.16
CA THR A 67 1.44 30.99 -0.10
C THR A 67 1.89 29.88 0.85
N PRO A 68 2.92 30.11 1.69
CA PRO A 68 3.31 29.17 2.74
C PRO A 68 2.14 28.79 3.67
N ALA A 69 1.31 29.76 4.07
CA ALA A 69 0.13 29.51 4.91
C ALA A 69 -0.89 28.55 4.26
N ILE A 70 -1.09 28.64 2.94
CA ILE A 70 -1.95 27.69 2.22
C ILE A 70 -1.34 26.30 2.20
N ARG A 71 -0.01 26.16 2.12
CA ARG A 71 0.65 24.84 2.18
C ARG A 71 0.46 24.19 3.55
N GLU A 72 0.67 24.95 4.62
CA GLU A 72 0.42 24.49 6.00
C GLU A 72 -1.05 24.08 6.20
N ALA A 73 -1.98 24.84 5.62
CA ALA A 73 -3.40 24.47 5.67
C ALA A 73 -3.68 23.16 4.91
N LEU A 74 -3.09 22.96 3.72
CA LEU A 74 -3.22 21.72 2.95
C LEU A 74 -2.68 20.51 3.72
N GLU A 75 -1.52 20.66 4.38
CA GLU A 75 -0.94 19.63 5.26
C GLU A 75 -1.89 19.30 6.42
N ARG A 76 -2.36 20.32 7.14
CA ARG A 76 -3.33 20.17 8.23
C ARG A 76 -4.60 19.42 7.81
N TYR A 77 -5.16 19.71 6.63
CA TYR A 77 -6.36 19.01 6.16
C TYR A 77 -6.10 17.51 5.94
N VAL A 78 -4.95 17.14 5.34
CA VAL A 78 -4.60 15.75 5.09
C VAL A 78 -4.33 14.99 6.39
N ASP A 79 -3.66 15.63 7.34
CA ASP A 79 -3.33 15.02 8.63
C ASP A 79 -4.56 14.82 9.51
N GLN A 80 -5.55 15.72 9.43
CA GLN A 80 -6.84 15.56 10.11
C GLN A 80 -7.66 14.45 9.48
N ASN A 81 -7.70 14.38 8.15
CA ASN A 81 -8.43 13.35 7.45
C ASN A 81 -7.85 13.09 6.04
N CYS A 82 -7.16 11.96 5.92
CA CYS A 82 -6.53 11.53 4.67
C CYS A 82 -7.50 11.14 3.55
N SER A 83 -8.82 11.09 3.81
CA SER A 83 -9.85 10.78 2.81
C SER A 83 -10.39 11.98 2.04
N TYR A 84 -10.01 13.21 2.41
CA TYR A 84 -10.49 14.40 1.73
C TYR A 84 -10.11 14.41 0.25
N THR A 85 -11.09 14.73 -0.59
CA THR A 85 -10.88 14.87 -2.03
C THR A 85 -10.24 16.22 -2.35
N LEU A 86 -9.58 16.31 -3.51
CA LEU A 86 -9.05 17.60 -4.00
C LEU A 86 -10.14 18.68 -4.12
N THR A 87 -11.37 18.28 -4.41
CA THR A 87 -12.53 19.18 -4.49
C THR A 87 -12.88 19.74 -3.12
N ALA A 88 -12.98 18.89 -2.11
CA ALA A 88 -13.22 19.33 -0.73
C ALA A 88 -12.10 20.26 -0.24
N MET A 89 -10.83 19.89 -0.48
CA MET A 89 -9.69 20.75 -0.12
C MET A 89 -9.73 22.10 -0.84
N LYS A 90 -10.23 22.18 -2.08
CA LYS A 90 -10.42 23.44 -2.79
C LYS A 90 -11.44 24.33 -2.08
N GLU A 91 -12.55 23.77 -1.62
CA GLU A 91 -13.58 24.48 -0.86
C GLU A 91 -13.03 24.97 0.48
N PHE A 92 -12.26 24.13 1.19
CA PHE A 92 -11.61 24.52 2.44
C PHE A 92 -10.64 25.68 2.25
N VAL A 93 -9.81 25.64 1.21
CA VAL A 93 -8.90 26.75 0.88
C VAL A 93 -9.69 28.03 0.54
N ALA A 94 -10.79 27.92 -0.20
CA ALA A 94 -11.61 29.09 -0.53
C ALA A 94 -12.26 29.72 0.72
N ASN A 95 -12.63 28.90 1.70
CA ASN A 95 -13.20 29.34 2.97
C ASN A 95 -12.14 29.95 3.91
N ASP A 96 -11.01 29.26 4.10
CA ASP A 96 -9.94 29.70 5.01
C ASP A 96 -9.13 30.89 4.45
N PHE A 97 -9.07 31.03 3.12
CA PHE A 97 -8.33 32.09 2.42
C PHE A 97 -9.20 32.80 1.38
N PRO A 98 -10.11 33.69 1.81
CA PRO A 98 -11.01 34.42 0.91
C PRO A 98 -10.26 35.15 -0.21
N GLY A 99 -10.76 35.04 -1.44
CA GLY A 99 -10.15 35.63 -2.63
C GLY A 99 -9.07 34.78 -3.30
N THR A 100 -8.73 33.60 -2.75
CA THR A 100 -7.77 32.68 -3.37
C THR A 100 -8.46 31.47 -4.00
N GLU A 101 -8.56 31.48 -5.33
CA GLU A 101 -9.04 30.32 -6.08
C GLU A 101 -7.89 29.48 -6.65
N LEU A 102 -7.86 28.21 -6.25
CA LEU A 102 -6.92 27.20 -6.75
C LEU A 102 -7.63 26.18 -7.65
N SER A 103 -6.92 25.70 -8.68
CA SER A 103 -7.38 24.56 -9.47
C SER A 103 -7.02 23.24 -8.80
N LEU A 104 -7.77 22.17 -9.09
CA LEU A 104 -7.50 20.82 -8.57
C LEU A 104 -6.08 20.35 -8.92
N GLN A 105 -5.60 20.66 -10.13
CA GLN A 105 -4.25 20.30 -10.55
C GLN A 105 -3.18 21.08 -9.76
N THR A 106 -3.50 22.25 -9.23
CA THR A 106 -2.57 23.04 -8.40
C THR A 106 -2.44 22.40 -7.02
N ILE A 107 -3.57 22.05 -6.39
CA ILE A 107 -3.59 21.35 -5.11
C ILE A 107 -2.84 20.01 -5.23
N SER A 108 -3.15 19.22 -6.26
CA SER A 108 -2.48 17.94 -6.52
C SER A 108 -0.97 18.09 -6.68
N ARG A 109 -0.49 19.07 -7.48
CA ARG A 109 0.95 19.32 -7.65
C ARG A 109 1.63 19.70 -6.34
N HIS A 110 0.96 20.49 -5.49
CA HIS A 110 1.52 20.86 -4.20
C HIS A 110 1.56 19.69 -3.23
N LEU A 111 0.51 18.87 -3.14
CA LEU A 111 0.52 17.64 -2.36
C LEU A 111 1.67 16.71 -2.78
N ILE A 112 1.83 16.48 -4.09
CA ILE A 112 2.95 15.68 -4.61
C ILE A 112 4.30 16.32 -4.25
N GLY A 113 4.43 17.64 -4.38
CA GLY A 113 5.64 18.37 -4.01
C GLY A 113 5.95 18.34 -2.50
N MET A 114 4.94 18.14 -1.67
CA MET A 114 5.04 17.91 -0.22
C MET A 114 5.14 16.41 0.11
N LEU A 115 5.37 15.55 -0.89
CA LEU A 115 5.53 14.10 -0.77
C LEU A 115 4.29 13.32 -0.33
N TYR A 116 3.11 13.93 -0.43
CA TYR A 116 1.84 13.23 -0.29
C TYR A 116 1.47 12.51 -1.58
N THR A 117 1.36 11.18 -1.50
CA THR A 117 0.94 10.30 -2.59
C THR A 117 -0.35 9.58 -2.24
N ILE A 118 -1.19 9.30 -3.23
CA ILE A 118 -2.41 8.51 -3.02
C ILE A 118 -2.03 7.07 -2.62
N LYS A 119 -2.58 6.60 -1.51
CA LYS A 119 -2.46 5.24 -0.99
C LYS A 119 -3.84 4.68 -0.69
N ALA A 120 -3.98 3.35 -0.68
CA ALA A 120 -5.20 2.72 -0.18
C ALA A 120 -5.35 3.01 1.32
N VAL A 121 -6.48 3.60 1.71
CA VAL A 121 -6.78 3.90 3.12
C VAL A 121 -7.08 2.59 3.85
N ARG A 122 -6.32 2.30 4.89
CA ARG A 122 -6.62 1.20 5.81
C ARG A 122 -7.62 1.70 6.84
N ILE A 123 -8.79 1.05 6.91
CA ILE A 123 -9.78 1.33 7.95
C ILE A 123 -9.39 0.51 9.17
N GLU A 124 -9.07 1.18 10.27
CA GLU A 124 -8.88 0.54 11.57
C GLU A 124 -10.13 0.78 12.43
N PRO A 125 -10.89 -0.28 12.77
CA PRO A 125 -12.01 -0.14 13.69
C PRO A 125 -11.53 0.38 15.04
N VAL A 126 -12.26 1.35 15.61
CA VAL A 126 -11.96 1.92 16.94
C VAL A 126 -11.88 0.84 18.02
N THR A 127 -12.63 -0.26 17.84
CA THR A 127 -12.66 -1.40 18.75
C THR A 127 -11.40 -2.28 18.69
N CYS A 128 -10.63 -2.30 17.60
CA CYS A 128 -9.48 -3.21 17.48
C CYS A 128 -8.35 -2.89 18.47
N ASN A 129 -8.07 -1.60 18.70
CA ASN A 129 -6.90 -1.14 19.47
C ASN A 129 -7.26 -0.39 20.76
N SER A 130 -8.47 -0.59 21.29
CA SER A 130 -8.80 -0.09 22.63
C SER A 130 -7.83 -0.66 23.67
N ASP A 131 -7.50 0.12 24.69
CA ASP A 131 -6.55 -0.32 25.71
C ASP A 131 -7.05 -1.55 26.47
N ALA A 132 -8.38 -1.66 26.66
CA ALA A 132 -9.01 -2.87 27.18
C ALA A 132 -8.70 -4.12 26.34
N ASN A 133 -8.76 -4.02 25.00
CA ASN A 133 -8.45 -5.14 24.11
C ASN A 133 -6.95 -5.42 24.00
N LYS A 134 -6.09 -4.42 24.20
CA LYS A 134 -4.64 -4.64 24.32
C LYS A 134 -4.30 -5.41 25.60
N THR A 135 -4.90 -5.05 26.74
CA THR A 135 -4.71 -5.75 28.01
C THR A 135 -5.19 -7.20 27.93
N LYS A 136 -6.36 -7.45 27.34
CA LYS A 136 -6.87 -8.82 27.11
C LYS A 136 -5.93 -9.64 26.22
N ARG A 137 -5.44 -9.05 25.12
CA ARG A 137 -4.47 -9.71 24.22
C ARG A 137 -3.15 -10.02 24.93
N LYS A 138 -2.67 -9.12 25.79
CA LYS A 138 -1.45 -9.35 26.58
C LYS A 138 -1.63 -10.53 27.52
N ALA A 139 -2.70 -10.56 28.31
CA ALA A 139 -2.98 -11.66 29.24
C ALA A 139 -3.12 -13.01 28.52
N PHE A 140 -3.78 -13.03 27.35
CA PHE A 140 -3.88 -14.22 26.52
C PHE A 140 -2.51 -14.73 26.03
N VAL A 141 -1.67 -13.82 25.51
CA VAL A 141 -0.33 -14.17 25.04
C VAL A 141 0.56 -14.66 26.18
N GLU A 142 0.48 -14.05 27.36
CA GLU A 142 1.19 -14.51 28.56
C GLU A 142 0.80 -15.93 28.96
N ALA A 143 -0.50 -16.26 28.95
CA ALA A 143 -0.97 -17.63 29.21
C ALA A 143 -0.49 -18.63 28.14
N LEU A 144 -0.53 -18.25 26.86
CA LEU A 144 -0.08 -19.11 25.76
C LEU A 144 1.45 -19.37 25.83
N LEU A 145 2.23 -18.34 26.17
CA LEU A 145 3.68 -18.45 26.39
C LEU A 145 4.00 -19.40 27.55
N GLN A 146 3.20 -19.39 28.62
CA GLN A 146 3.36 -20.31 29.74
C GLN A 146 3.20 -21.77 29.30
N HIS A 147 2.15 -22.08 28.53
CA HIS A 147 1.95 -23.42 27.97
C HIS A 147 3.10 -23.85 27.04
N GLN A 148 3.63 -22.92 26.25
CA GLN A 148 4.79 -23.19 25.40
C GLN A 148 6.06 -23.49 26.22
N GLN A 149 6.27 -22.79 27.34
CA GLN A 149 7.40 -23.06 28.26
C GLN A 149 7.25 -24.40 29.00
N GLU A 150 6.02 -24.76 29.36
CA GLU A 150 5.70 -26.06 29.96
C GLU A 150 5.87 -27.23 28.99
N GLY A 151 5.99 -26.94 27.68
CA GLY A 151 6.11 -27.95 26.63
C GLY A 151 4.79 -28.68 26.37
N ASP A 152 3.66 -27.98 26.54
CA ASP A 152 2.34 -28.51 26.21
C ASP A 152 2.13 -28.60 24.69
N TYR A 153 1.21 -29.47 24.28
CA TYR A 153 0.91 -29.68 22.87
C TYR A 153 -0.10 -28.64 22.38
N ILE A 154 0.36 -27.66 21.61
CA ILE A 154 -0.48 -26.56 21.13
C ILE A 154 -1.04 -26.87 19.74
N VAL A 155 -2.35 -26.72 19.58
CA VAL A 155 -3.06 -26.81 18.30
C VAL A 155 -3.81 -25.52 18.04
N TYR A 156 -3.64 -24.97 16.85
CA TYR A 156 -4.40 -23.83 16.35
C TYR A 156 -5.54 -24.32 15.48
N TYR A 157 -6.74 -23.91 15.83
CA TYR A 157 -7.96 -24.20 15.09
C TYR A 157 -8.53 -22.90 14.52
N ASP A 158 -8.81 -22.92 13.22
CA ASP A 158 -9.48 -21.80 12.53
C ASP A 158 -10.38 -22.33 11.41
N GLU A 159 -11.32 -21.48 10.98
CA GLU A 159 -12.21 -21.76 9.87
C GLU A 159 -12.07 -20.74 8.75
N THR A 160 -12.11 -21.23 7.52
CA THR A 160 -12.11 -20.37 6.34
C THR A 160 -13.26 -20.70 5.40
N ASN A 161 -13.92 -19.65 4.91
CA ASN A 161 -14.95 -19.78 3.89
C ASN A 161 -14.29 -19.92 2.51
N PHE A 162 -14.51 -21.06 1.87
CA PHE A 162 -14.06 -21.34 0.52
C PHE A 162 -15.22 -21.22 -0.47
N ASN A 163 -15.12 -20.22 -1.35
CA ASN A 163 -16.08 -20.07 -2.44
C ASN A 163 -15.67 -20.93 -3.63
N ILE A 164 -16.45 -21.96 -3.95
CA ILE A 164 -16.23 -22.85 -5.09
C ILE A 164 -16.48 -22.11 -6.42
N TYR A 165 -17.18 -20.98 -6.40
CA TYR A 165 -17.45 -20.18 -7.59
C TYR A 165 -16.18 -19.52 -8.14
N CYS A 166 -15.76 -19.98 -9.33
CA CYS A 166 -14.62 -19.43 -10.04
C CYS A 166 -15.01 -19.02 -11.46
N HIS A 167 -14.64 -17.81 -11.87
CA HIS A 167 -14.70 -17.35 -13.27
C HIS A 167 -13.55 -16.38 -13.55
N ARG A 168 -13.23 -16.15 -14.82
CA ARG A 168 -12.19 -15.19 -15.21
C ARG A 168 -12.70 -13.76 -15.05
N THR A 169 -11.97 -12.94 -14.29
CA THR A 169 -12.29 -11.52 -14.07
C THR A 169 -11.96 -10.64 -15.29
N LEU A 170 -11.08 -11.10 -16.17
CA LEU A 170 -10.63 -10.38 -17.35
C LEU A 170 -11.02 -11.11 -18.63
N GLY A 171 -11.62 -10.37 -19.55
CA GLY A 171 -11.98 -10.81 -20.89
C GLY A 171 -11.63 -9.75 -21.93
N ARG A 172 -11.74 -10.09 -23.21
CA ARG A 172 -11.48 -9.16 -24.32
C ARG A 172 -12.80 -8.76 -24.98
N ALA A 173 -12.92 -7.47 -25.31
CA ALA A 173 -14.00 -6.91 -26.12
C ALA A 173 -13.45 -5.81 -27.03
N LYS A 174 -14.24 -5.39 -28.03
CA LYS A 174 -13.85 -4.26 -28.90
C LYS A 174 -13.75 -2.97 -28.09
N LYS A 175 -12.92 -2.02 -28.54
CA LYS A 175 -12.79 -0.70 -27.90
C LYS A 175 -14.16 0.00 -27.87
N GLY A 176 -14.57 0.47 -26.69
CA GLY A 176 -15.89 1.06 -26.45
C GLY A 176 -17.00 0.05 -26.12
N GLN A 177 -16.71 -1.26 -26.15
CA GLN A 177 -17.65 -2.32 -25.73
C GLN A 177 -17.20 -2.95 -24.41
N ARG A 178 -18.18 -3.43 -23.63
CA ARG A 178 -17.95 -4.17 -22.40
C ARG A 178 -17.71 -5.65 -22.72
N ALA A 179 -16.69 -6.25 -22.11
CA ALA A 179 -16.55 -7.71 -22.11
C ALA A 179 -17.59 -8.29 -21.13
N THR A 180 -18.52 -9.09 -21.65
CA THR A 180 -19.64 -9.64 -20.87
C THR A 180 -19.62 -11.16 -20.98
N LEU A 181 -19.72 -11.83 -19.83
CA LEU A 181 -19.89 -13.28 -19.69
C LEU A 181 -21.25 -13.53 -19.04
N VAL A 182 -22.11 -14.33 -19.68
CA VAL A 182 -23.43 -14.71 -19.14
C VAL A 182 -23.27 -15.98 -18.33
N LEU A 183 -23.59 -15.93 -17.05
CA LEU A 183 -23.51 -17.06 -16.12
C LEU A 183 -24.85 -17.23 -15.38
N PRO A 184 -25.14 -18.44 -14.87
CA PRO A 184 -26.28 -18.64 -13.98
C PRO A 184 -26.24 -17.67 -12.79
N PRO A 185 -27.41 -17.25 -12.24
CA PRO A 185 -27.45 -16.35 -11.09
C PRO A 185 -26.84 -16.96 -9.81
N SER A 186 -26.86 -18.29 -9.70
CA SER A 186 -26.37 -19.00 -8.51
C SER A 186 -24.85 -19.12 -8.54
N LYS A 187 -24.21 -18.72 -7.44
CA LYS A 187 -22.77 -18.89 -7.22
C LYS A 187 -22.41 -20.28 -6.65
N GLY A 188 -23.37 -21.20 -6.60
CA GLY A 188 -23.21 -22.45 -5.86
C GLY A 188 -23.15 -22.25 -4.34
N PRO A 189 -23.09 -23.34 -3.55
CA PRO A 189 -22.97 -23.27 -2.11
C PRO A 189 -21.54 -22.90 -1.68
N ASN A 190 -21.42 -22.06 -0.65
CA ASN A 190 -20.13 -21.83 0.02
C ASN A 190 -19.74 -23.09 0.82
N LEU A 191 -18.48 -23.47 0.70
CA LEU A 191 -17.87 -24.52 1.52
C LEU A 191 -17.13 -23.84 2.67
N GLN A 192 -17.27 -24.35 3.88
CA GLN A 192 -16.49 -23.93 5.02
C GLN A 192 -15.47 -25.02 5.34
N VAL A 193 -14.21 -24.62 5.48
CA VAL A 193 -13.11 -25.53 5.81
C VAL A 193 -12.71 -25.24 7.25
N GLN A 194 -12.90 -26.22 8.12
CA GLN A 194 -12.37 -26.26 9.48
C GLN A 194 -11.00 -26.91 9.42
N CYS A 195 -9.98 -26.29 10.03
CA CYS A 195 -8.62 -26.79 9.98
C CYS A 195 -7.94 -26.64 11.33
N ALA A 196 -7.32 -27.71 11.80
CA ALA A 196 -6.51 -27.73 13.01
C ALA A 196 -5.05 -28.04 12.66
N VAL A 197 -4.14 -27.18 13.10
CA VAL A 197 -2.71 -27.24 12.77
C VAL A 197 -1.87 -27.11 14.03
N SER A 198 -0.83 -27.92 14.16
CA SER A 198 0.16 -27.85 15.23
C SER A 198 1.56 -27.64 14.64
N ALA A 199 2.45 -27.01 15.42
CA ALA A 199 3.86 -26.87 15.04
C ALA A 199 4.58 -28.23 14.94
N GLU A 200 4.12 -29.23 15.71
CA GLU A 200 4.82 -30.52 15.85
C GLU A 200 4.49 -31.51 14.72
N GLN A 201 3.25 -31.50 14.22
CA GLN A 201 2.79 -32.44 13.19
C GLN A 201 2.27 -31.77 11.91
N GLY A 202 2.20 -30.43 11.88
CA GLY A 202 1.54 -29.71 10.80
C GLY A 202 0.03 -29.90 10.88
N LEU A 203 -0.59 -30.42 9.81
CA LEU A 203 -2.04 -30.61 9.76
C LEU A 203 -2.47 -31.75 10.69
N VAL A 204 -3.27 -31.42 11.70
CA VAL A 204 -3.82 -32.38 12.67
C VAL A 204 -5.07 -33.03 12.09
N CYS A 205 -6.08 -32.22 11.78
CA CYS A 205 -7.32 -32.66 11.17
C CYS A 205 -7.97 -31.52 10.38
N HIS A 206 -8.89 -31.89 9.48
CA HIS A 206 -9.67 -30.93 8.71
C HIS A 206 -11.06 -31.50 8.45
N ARG A 207 -12.06 -30.61 8.38
CA ARG A 207 -13.43 -30.96 8.04
C ARG A 207 -13.98 -29.98 7.00
N LEU A 208 -14.76 -30.51 6.07
CA LEU A 208 -15.44 -29.74 5.03
C LEU A 208 -16.93 -29.74 5.31
N GLU A 209 -17.50 -28.58 5.60
CA GLU A 209 -18.92 -28.42 5.85
C GLU A 209 -19.57 -27.47 4.84
N ARG A 210 -20.84 -27.71 4.52
CA ARG A 210 -21.62 -26.80 3.67
C ARG A 210 -22.47 -25.89 4.54
N GLY A 211 -22.40 -24.59 4.29
CA GLY A 211 -23.13 -23.59 5.07
C GLY A 211 -22.40 -23.17 6.34
N SER A 212 -23.11 -22.52 7.25
CA SER A 212 -22.56 -22.01 8.52
C SER A 212 -22.43 -23.10 9.57
N ILE A 213 -21.29 -23.16 10.24
CA ILE A 213 -21.06 -24.04 11.40
C ILE A 213 -21.99 -23.64 12.55
N LYS A 214 -22.66 -24.65 13.12
CA LYS A 214 -23.39 -24.52 14.39
C LYS A 214 -22.49 -24.89 15.55
N MET A 215 -22.80 -24.38 16.74
CA MET A 215 -22.05 -24.63 17.98
C MET A 215 -21.82 -26.13 18.26
N ALA A 216 -22.80 -27.00 17.98
CA ALA A 216 -22.68 -28.44 18.21
C ALA A 216 -21.67 -29.11 17.25
N GLN A 217 -21.62 -28.66 16.00
CA GLN A 217 -20.67 -29.18 15.00
C GLN A 217 -19.24 -28.76 15.34
N ASN A 218 -19.07 -27.54 15.84
CA ASN A 218 -17.79 -27.04 16.35
C ASN A 218 -17.30 -27.86 17.55
N ALA A 219 -18.15 -28.10 18.56
CA ALA A 219 -17.78 -28.92 19.71
C ALA A 219 -17.34 -30.33 19.30
N ALA A 220 -18.09 -30.98 18.40
CA ALA A 220 -17.72 -32.28 17.86
C ALA A 220 -16.41 -32.26 17.04
N PHE A 221 -16.05 -31.12 16.44
CA PHE A 221 -14.76 -30.98 15.76
C PHE A 221 -13.61 -30.81 16.76
N VAL A 222 -13.82 -30.07 17.85
CA VAL A 222 -12.82 -29.94 18.92
C VAL A 222 -12.53 -31.28 19.61
N GLU A 223 -13.55 -32.12 19.82
CA GLU A 223 -13.36 -33.49 20.28
C GLU A 223 -12.54 -34.33 19.28
N GLU A 224 -12.82 -34.20 17.98
CA GLU A 224 -12.04 -34.86 16.92
C GLU A 224 -10.57 -34.39 16.92
N ILE A 225 -10.31 -33.10 17.11
CA ILE A 225 -8.94 -32.57 17.27
C ILE A 225 -8.24 -33.26 18.44
N TYR A 226 -8.88 -33.31 19.61
CA TYR A 226 -8.28 -33.91 20.80
C TYR A 226 -7.97 -35.40 20.60
N GLN A 227 -8.90 -36.15 20.00
CA GLN A 227 -8.71 -37.57 19.66
C GLN A 227 -7.59 -37.77 18.63
N ALA A 228 -7.52 -36.91 17.61
CA ALA A 228 -6.47 -36.97 16.60
C ALA A 228 -5.08 -36.69 17.18
N VAL A 229 -4.97 -35.72 18.11
CA VAL A 229 -3.72 -35.43 18.81
C VAL A 229 -3.30 -36.62 19.68
N THR A 230 -4.20 -37.10 20.54
CA THR A 230 -3.89 -38.19 21.49
C THR A 230 -3.59 -39.52 20.81
N SER A 231 -4.09 -39.73 19.59
CA SER A 231 -3.80 -40.91 18.77
C SER A 231 -2.55 -40.76 17.89
N SER A 232 -1.88 -39.61 17.90
CA SER A 232 -0.72 -39.35 17.03
C SER A 232 0.56 -39.96 17.59
N ALA A 233 1.41 -40.51 16.72
CA ALA A 233 2.72 -41.05 17.13
C ALA A 233 3.61 -39.97 17.78
N THR A 234 3.45 -38.70 17.38
CA THR A 234 4.16 -37.56 17.96
C THR A 234 3.78 -37.35 19.43
N TRP A 235 2.50 -37.52 19.76
CA TRP A 235 2.01 -37.42 21.13
C TRP A 235 2.59 -38.52 22.01
N ASP A 236 2.54 -39.77 21.54
CA ASP A 236 3.08 -40.92 22.28
C ASP A 236 4.59 -40.82 22.53
N ALA A 237 5.34 -40.25 21.59
CA ALA A 237 6.79 -40.13 21.69
C ALA A 237 7.24 -39.00 22.64
N ASN A 238 6.56 -37.84 22.60
CA ASN A 238 7.13 -36.60 23.14
C ASN A 238 6.23 -35.87 24.16
N PHE A 239 4.95 -36.24 24.29
CA PHE A 239 3.95 -35.46 25.04
C PHE A 239 3.15 -36.28 26.07
N GLN A 240 3.58 -37.49 26.41
CA GLN A 240 2.96 -38.26 27.47
C GLN A 240 2.96 -37.49 28.81
N GLY A 241 1.77 -37.27 29.38
CA GLY A 241 1.59 -36.52 30.63
C GLY A 241 1.56 -34.99 30.47
N LYS A 242 1.64 -34.47 29.24
CA LYS A 242 1.45 -33.04 28.93
C LYS A 242 -0.03 -32.72 28.67
N LYS A 243 -0.37 -31.44 28.59
CA LYS A 243 -1.73 -31.00 28.24
C LYS A 243 -1.85 -30.77 26.74
N VAL A 244 -3.04 -31.02 26.21
CA VAL A 244 -3.43 -30.55 24.88
C VAL A 244 -4.07 -29.17 25.03
N VAL A 245 -3.51 -28.18 24.35
CA VAL A 245 -4.00 -26.79 24.37
C VAL A 245 -4.54 -26.46 22.98
N ILE A 246 -5.85 -26.26 22.88
CA ILE A 246 -6.52 -25.91 21.62
C ILE A 246 -6.80 -24.41 21.63
N VAL A 247 -6.24 -23.70 20.66
CA VAL A 247 -6.36 -22.25 20.50
C VAL A 247 -7.29 -21.95 19.34
N LEU A 248 -8.31 -21.14 19.60
CA LEU A 248 -9.29 -20.69 18.62
C LEU A 248 -9.72 -19.25 18.89
N ASP A 249 -10.32 -18.61 17.90
CA ASP A 249 -10.83 -17.25 18.04
C ASP A 249 -12.16 -17.21 18.82
N ASN A 250 -12.57 -16.01 19.25
CA ASN A 250 -13.81 -15.83 20.00
C ASN A 250 -15.01 -15.54 19.07
N ALA A 251 -15.23 -16.39 18.07
CA ALA A 251 -16.40 -16.32 17.22
C ALA A 251 -17.68 -16.72 17.97
N PRO A 252 -18.88 -16.23 17.58
CA PRO A 252 -20.13 -16.64 18.23
C PRO A 252 -20.36 -18.15 18.25
N ALA A 253 -19.92 -18.87 17.21
CA ALA A 253 -20.00 -20.33 17.14
C ALA A 253 -19.10 -21.04 18.18
N HIS A 254 -18.15 -20.32 18.78
CA HIS A 254 -17.13 -20.84 19.70
C HIS A 254 -17.42 -20.50 21.17
N SER A 255 -18.30 -19.53 21.41
CA SER A 255 -18.58 -18.93 22.72
C SER A 255 -19.04 -19.90 23.84
N GLN A 256 -19.32 -21.17 23.50
CA GLN A 256 -19.80 -22.20 24.43
C GLN A 256 -19.13 -23.57 24.18
N THR A 257 -17.99 -23.59 23.49
CA THR A 257 -17.30 -24.84 23.16
C THR A 257 -16.86 -25.58 24.43
N GLU A 258 -16.30 -24.86 25.42
CA GLU A 258 -15.87 -25.44 26.71
C GLU A 258 -17.00 -26.11 27.50
N GLN A 259 -18.25 -25.68 27.33
CA GLN A 259 -19.41 -26.25 28.02
C GLN A 259 -20.01 -27.48 27.31
N ARG A 260 -19.64 -27.69 26.05
CA ARG A 260 -20.23 -28.74 25.19
C ARG A 260 -19.29 -29.88 24.88
N VAL A 261 -17.98 -29.64 24.95
CA VAL A 261 -16.97 -30.68 24.80
C VAL A 261 -17.02 -31.61 26.00
N GLN A 262 -17.18 -32.90 25.78
CA GLN A 262 -16.99 -33.91 26.83
C GLN A 262 -15.55 -34.45 26.75
N PRO A 263 -14.80 -34.45 27.86
CA PRO A 263 -13.42 -34.94 27.89
C PRO A 263 -13.29 -36.45 27.66
#